data_AF-A0A2B7ZEG7-F1
#
_entry.id   AF-A0A2B7ZEG7-F1
#
_cell.length_a   1.000
_cell.length_b   1.000
_cell.length_c   1.000
_cell.angle_alpha   90.00
_cell.angle_beta   90.00
_cell.angle_gamma   90.00
#
_symmetry.space_group_name_H-M   'P 1'
#
loop_
_entity.id
_entity.type
_entity.pdbx_description
1 polymer ?
#
loop_
_entity_poly.entity_id
_entity_poly.type
_entity_poly.pdbx_seq_one_letter_code
_entity_poly.pdbx_strand_id
1 'polypeptide(L)'
;MGIKALIFDGVRKRYSAGSTIGTVVGCFIRFLQFVFGIAVIGLYAQDLVRQHNDGKPYDPKWTYATVLGTISSLSAIVYFTIPLVMPALSLLPSINLPSLVYDSIISILWLTLFGIFGKIYITKHAPEGDVDTIRMKHSVWVDLANLALWTATAAWAGVRWWKSGKGRRAAEKESEMGEV
;
A
#
# COMPACT_ATOMS: atom_id res chain seq x y z
N MET A 1 -11.32 -30.37 9.28
CA MET A 1 -11.37 -29.23 10.23
C MET A 1 -12.49 -28.29 9.81
N GLY A 2 -13.51 -28.10 10.65
CA GLY A 2 -14.66 -27.25 10.31
C GLY A 2 -14.35 -25.75 10.40
N ILE A 3 -14.96 -24.94 9.54
CA ILE A 3 -14.83 -23.47 9.48
C ILE A 3 -14.94 -22.82 10.86
N LYS A 4 -15.79 -23.36 11.75
CA LYS A 4 -15.96 -22.90 13.14
C LYS A 4 -14.69 -23.01 13.99
N ALA A 5 -13.92 -24.09 13.85
CA ALA A 5 -12.65 -24.27 14.57
C ALA A 5 -11.58 -23.29 14.08
N LEU A 6 -11.55 -23.04 12.76
CA LEU A 6 -10.65 -22.08 12.12
C LEU A 6 -10.95 -20.63 12.57
N ILE A 7 -12.24 -20.31 12.74
CA ILE A 7 -12.68 -19.02 13.30
C ILE A 7 -12.28 -18.91 14.78
N PHE A 8 -12.54 -19.94 15.59
CA PHE A 8 -12.25 -19.91 17.03
C PHE A 8 -10.75 -19.82 17.34
N ASP A 9 -9.92 -20.61 16.66
CA ASP A 9 -8.46 -20.55 16.82
C ASP A 9 -7.88 -19.25 16.25
N GLY A 10 -8.45 -18.72 15.16
CA GLY A 10 -8.12 -17.41 14.63
C GLY A 10 -8.42 -16.28 15.63
N VAL A 11 -9.57 -16.37 16.33
CA VAL A 11 -9.95 -15.43 17.39
C VAL A 11 -8.99 -15.53 18.58
N ARG A 12 -8.68 -16.74 19.07
CA ARG A 12 -7.78 -16.96 20.21
C ARG A 12 -6.36 -16.47 19.95
N LYS A 13 -5.83 -16.70 18.74
CA LYS A 13 -4.49 -16.26 18.33
C LYS A 13 -4.40 -14.73 18.19
N ARG A 14 -5.51 -14.06 17.87
CA ARG A 14 -5.58 -12.59 17.74
C ARG A 14 -5.54 -11.85 19.08
N TYR A 15 -5.96 -12.49 20.18
CA TYR A 15 -5.87 -11.94 21.54
C TYR A 15 -4.47 -12.05 22.17
N SER A 16 -3.48 -12.61 21.45
CA SER A 16 -2.07 -12.43 21.83
C SER A 16 -1.66 -10.97 21.58
N ALA A 17 -1.10 -10.31 22.59
CA ALA A 17 -0.72 -8.89 22.53
C ALA A 17 0.11 -8.52 21.27
N GLY A 18 0.98 -9.42 20.80
CA GLY A 18 1.77 -9.21 19.58
C GLY A 18 0.93 -9.15 18.29
N SER A 19 -0.19 -9.87 18.21
CA SER A 19 -1.09 -9.85 17.05
C SER A 19 -1.93 -8.58 17.00
N THR A 20 -2.30 -8.02 18.15
CA THR A 20 -3.07 -6.78 18.24
C THR A 20 -2.22 -5.58 17.84
N ILE A 21 -0.98 -5.47 18.35
CA ILE A 21 -0.05 -4.39 17.99
C ILE A 21 0.23 -4.39 16.48
N GLY A 22 0.52 -5.56 15.90
CA GLY A 22 0.76 -5.67 14.46
C GLY A 22 -0.45 -5.27 13.62
N THR A 23 -1.67 -5.52 14.11
CA THR A 23 -2.91 -5.07 13.46
C THR A 23 -3.05 -3.55 13.51
N VAL A 24 -2.87 -2.94 14.69
CA VAL A 24 -3.00 -1.49 14.87
C VAL A 24 -1.98 -0.74 14.02
N VAL A 25 -0.71 -1.17 14.03
CA VAL A 25 0.34 -0.60 13.18
C VAL A 25 0.01 -0.76 11.70
N GLY A 26 -0.48 -1.95 11.29
CA GLY A 26 -0.91 -2.19 9.92
C GLY A 26 -2.05 -1.26 9.48
N CYS A 27 -3.08 -1.11 10.32
CA CYS A 27 -4.19 -0.18 10.05
C CYS A 27 -3.70 1.27 9.98
N PHE A 28 -2.80 1.69 10.86
CA PHE A 28 -2.24 3.03 10.84
C PHE A 28 -1.45 3.30 9.54
N ILE A 29 -0.64 2.35 9.09
CA ILE A 29 0.07 2.46 7.81
C ILE A 29 -0.92 2.55 6.63
N ARG A 30 -1.98 1.71 6.60
CA ARG A 30 -3.02 1.79 5.55
C ARG A 30 -3.76 3.12 5.57
N PHE A 31 -4.04 3.67 6.74
CA PHE A 31 -4.64 4.99 6.88
C PHE A 31 -3.74 6.09 6.30
N LEU A 32 -2.42 6.07 6.61
CA LEU A 32 -1.47 7.02 6.02
C LEU A 32 -1.37 6.88 4.49
N GLN A 33 -1.37 5.64 3.96
CA GLN A 33 -1.38 5.40 2.52
C GLN A 33 -2.61 6.01 1.83
N PHE A 34 -3.79 5.91 2.49
CA PHE A 34 -5.01 6.55 2.03
C PHE A 34 -4.89 8.08 2.03
N VAL A 35 -4.44 8.67 3.14
CA VAL A 35 -4.30 10.14 3.27
C VAL A 35 -3.34 10.69 2.22
N PHE A 36 -2.17 10.07 2.03
CA PHE A 36 -1.22 10.51 1.00
C PHE A 36 -1.74 10.28 -0.42
N GLY A 37 -2.48 9.18 -0.66
CA GLY A 37 -3.14 8.96 -1.94
C GLY A 37 -4.14 10.06 -2.29
N ILE A 38 -5.00 10.46 -1.35
CA ILE A 38 -5.93 11.58 -1.52
C ILE A 38 -5.18 12.91 -1.70
N ALA A 39 -4.11 13.15 -0.95
CA ALA A 39 -3.28 14.34 -1.11
C ALA A 39 -2.72 14.44 -2.54
N VAL A 40 -2.24 13.33 -3.10
CA VAL A 40 -1.75 13.25 -4.49
C VAL A 40 -2.87 13.53 -5.50
N ILE A 41 -4.08 13.00 -5.29
CA ILE A 41 -5.24 13.34 -6.13
C ILE A 41 -5.47 14.85 -6.10
N GLY A 42 -5.53 15.48 -4.92
CA GLY A 42 -5.71 16.93 -4.81
C GLY A 42 -4.57 17.74 -5.46
N LEU A 43 -3.33 17.27 -5.30
CA LEU A 43 -2.15 17.94 -5.85
C LEU A 43 -2.12 17.90 -7.37
N TYR A 44 -2.49 16.79 -8.02
CA TYR A 44 -2.36 16.65 -9.47
C TYR A 44 -3.68 16.82 -10.26
N ALA A 45 -4.84 16.52 -9.68
CA ALA A 45 -6.13 16.66 -10.38
C ALA A 45 -6.48 18.12 -10.67
N GLN A 46 -6.07 19.06 -9.80
CA GLN A 46 -6.28 20.50 -10.03
C GLN A 46 -5.61 20.98 -11.33
N ASP A 47 -4.45 20.42 -11.69
CA ASP A 47 -3.74 20.78 -12.90
C ASP A 47 -4.44 20.23 -14.17
N LEU A 48 -5.07 19.05 -14.07
CA LEU A 48 -5.94 18.52 -15.13
C LEU A 48 -7.19 19.39 -15.33
N VAL A 49 -7.83 19.81 -14.24
CA VAL A 49 -9.00 20.69 -14.29
C VAL A 49 -8.64 22.04 -14.92
N ARG A 50 -7.48 22.60 -14.56
CA ARG A 50 -6.96 23.82 -15.17
C ARG A 50 -6.74 23.66 -16.67
N GLN A 51 -6.15 22.56 -17.12
CA GLN A 51 -5.98 22.28 -18.55
C GLN A 51 -7.30 22.15 -19.30
N HIS A 52 -8.27 21.46 -18.69
CA HIS A 52 -9.60 21.33 -19.27
C HIS A 52 -10.28 22.69 -19.46
N ASN A 53 -10.23 23.56 -18.44
CA ASN A 53 -10.78 24.90 -18.49
C ASN A 53 -10.07 25.81 -19.51
N ASP A 54 -8.77 25.60 -19.71
CA ASP A 54 -7.96 26.29 -20.74
C ASP A 54 -8.18 25.74 -22.17
N GLY A 55 -9.03 24.70 -22.35
CA GLY A 55 -9.24 24.03 -23.63
C GLY A 55 -8.03 23.21 -24.11
N LYS A 56 -7.11 22.87 -23.22
CA LYS A 56 -5.90 22.08 -23.53
C LYS A 56 -6.17 20.58 -23.34
N PRO A 57 -5.49 19.71 -24.11
CA PRO A 57 -5.56 18.27 -23.88
C PRO A 57 -4.95 17.92 -22.50
N TYR A 58 -5.48 16.85 -21.88
CA TYR A 58 -4.99 16.36 -20.59
C TYR A 58 -3.56 15.83 -20.69
N ASP A 59 -2.69 16.31 -19.80
CA ASP A 59 -1.33 15.81 -19.72
C ASP A 59 -1.30 14.36 -19.17
N PRO A 60 -0.66 13.42 -19.87
CA PRO A 60 -0.56 12.03 -19.41
C PRO A 60 0.09 11.88 -18.03
N LYS A 61 1.01 12.78 -17.66
CA LYS A 61 1.75 12.72 -16.38
C LYS A 61 0.82 12.94 -15.19
N TRP A 62 -0.02 13.98 -15.26
CA TRP A 62 -0.99 14.30 -14.21
C TRP A 62 -2.16 13.32 -14.20
N THR A 63 -2.55 12.81 -15.37
CA THR A 63 -3.56 11.76 -15.49
C THR A 63 -3.10 10.48 -14.78
N TYR A 64 -1.86 10.05 -15.05
CA TYR A 64 -1.26 8.89 -14.39
C TYR A 64 -1.21 9.05 -12.87
N ALA A 65 -0.76 10.22 -12.38
CA ALA A 65 -0.71 10.53 -10.95
C ALA A 65 -2.09 10.43 -10.28
N THR A 66 -3.11 11.01 -10.93
CA THR A 66 -4.49 11.04 -10.41
C THR A 66 -5.12 9.64 -10.37
N VAL A 67 -4.92 8.84 -11.43
CA VAL A 67 -5.42 7.47 -11.50
C VAL A 67 -4.73 6.59 -10.46
N LEU A 68 -3.41 6.67 -10.34
CA LEU A 68 -2.66 5.92 -9.33
C LEU A 68 -3.06 6.33 -7.90
N GLY A 69 -3.20 7.63 -7.64
CA GLY A 69 -3.70 8.15 -6.38
C GLY A 69 -5.09 7.59 -6.03
N THR A 70 -5.99 7.51 -7.02
CA THR A 70 -7.34 6.97 -6.85
C THR A 70 -7.32 5.47 -6.54
N ILE A 71 -6.65 4.66 -7.36
CA ILE A 71 -6.56 3.20 -7.17
C ILE A 71 -5.91 2.88 -5.82
N SER A 72 -4.80 3.54 -5.50
CA SER A 72 -4.10 3.30 -4.24
C SER A 72 -4.92 3.73 -3.02
N SER A 73 -5.64 4.87 -3.09
CA SER A 73 -6.51 5.32 -2.00
C SER A 73 -7.66 4.32 -1.75
N LEU A 74 -8.32 3.87 -2.82
CA LEU A 74 -9.38 2.86 -2.73
C LEU A 74 -8.86 1.54 -2.15
N SER A 75 -7.69 1.10 -2.57
CA SER A 75 -7.09 -0.12 -2.04
C SER A 75 -6.64 0.03 -0.58
N ALA A 76 -6.11 1.18 -0.21
CA ALA A 76 -5.71 1.48 1.16
C ALA A 76 -6.91 1.43 2.12
N ILE A 77 -8.06 2.00 1.73
CA ILE A 77 -9.27 1.96 2.57
C ILE A 77 -9.88 0.56 2.65
N VAL A 78 -9.81 -0.23 1.57
CA VAL A 78 -10.21 -1.64 1.59
C VAL A 78 -9.33 -2.45 2.55
N TYR A 79 -8.00 -2.31 2.45
CA TYR A 79 -7.08 -2.99 3.36
C TYR A 79 -7.14 -2.48 4.80
N PHE A 80 -7.56 -1.23 5.02
CA PHE A 80 -7.83 -0.69 6.35
C PHE A 80 -9.10 -1.30 6.98
N THR A 81 -10.16 -1.50 6.19
CA THR A 81 -11.47 -1.96 6.69
C THR A 81 -11.55 -3.49 6.88
N ILE A 82 -10.85 -4.29 6.07
CA ILE A 82 -10.87 -5.76 6.19
C ILE A 82 -10.52 -6.27 7.61
N PRO A 83 -9.45 -5.79 8.28
CA PRO A 83 -9.14 -6.21 9.65
C PRO A 83 -10.20 -5.85 10.70
N LEU A 84 -11.05 -4.85 10.43
CA LEU A 84 -12.09 -4.37 11.34
C LEU A 84 -13.39 -5.18 11.16
N VAL A 85 -13.79 -5.44 9.92
CA VAL A 85 -15.06 -6.11 9.59
C VAL A 85 -14.90 -7.63 9.51
N MET A 86 -13.75 -8.11 9.03
CA MET A 86 -13.46 -9.54 8.78
C MET A 86 -12.09 -9.96 9.35
N PRO A 87 -11.92 -9.92 10.68
CA PRO A 87 -10.62 -10.17 11.33
C PRO A 87 -10.09 -11.59 11.06
N ALA A 88 -10.96 -12.59 10.89
CA ALA A 88 -10.56 -13.97 10.59
C ALA A 88 -9.92 -14.09 9.19
N LEU A 89 -10.45 -13.38 8.20
CA LEU A 89 -9.92 -13.35 6.82
C LEU A 89 -8.52 -12.75 6.78
N SER A 90 -8.29 -11.67 7.55
CA SER A 90 -7.00 -10.99 7.65
C SER A 90 -5.86 -11.84 8.25
N LEU A 91 -6.18 -12.96 8.89
CA LEU A 91 -5.20 -13.86 9.51
C LEU A 91 -4.86 -15.07 8.64
N LEU A 92 -5.56 -15.27 7.52
CA LEU A 92 -5.33 -16.43 6.66
C LEU A 92 -3.96 -16.33 5.97
N PRO A 93 -3.09 -17.36 6.06
CA PRO A 93 -1.80 -17.35 5.36
C PRO A 93 -1.94 -17.18 3.85
N SER A 94 -3.05 -17.65 3.27
CA SER A 94 -3.35 -17.60 1.84
C SER A 94 -3.48 -16.18 1.28
N ILE A 95 -3.82 -15.19 2.12
CA ILE A 95 -3.94 -13.79 1.66
C ILE A 95 -2.59 -13.07 1.59
N ASN A 96 -1.53 -13.60 2.21
CA ASN A 96 -0.23 -12.93 2.26
C ASN A 96 0.42 -12.80 0.88
N LEU A 97 0.29 -13.82 0.02
CA LEU A 97 0.88 -13.80 -1.32
C LEU A 97 0.16 -12.82 -2.27
N PRO A 98 -1.19 -12.86 -2.40
CA PRO A 98 -1.90 -11.83 -3.16
C PRO A 98 -1.61 -10.41 -2.67
N SER A 99 -1.58 -10.18 -1.36
CA SER A 99 -1.23 -8.86 -0.80
C SER A 99 0.20 -8.43 -1.14
N LEU A 100 1.18 -9.35 -1.09
CA LEU A 100 2.56 -9.06 -1.50
C LEU A 100 2.64 -8.64 -2.97
N VAL A 101 1.98 -9.39 -3.86
CA VAL A 101 1.99 -9.12 -5.31
C VAL A 101 1.32 -7.76 -5.57
N TYR A 102 0.17 -7.51 -4.97
CA TYR A 102 -0.56 -6.27 -5.14
C TYR A 102 0.23 -5.05 -4.61
N ASP A 103 0.72 -5.12 -3.38
CA ASP A 103 1.49 -4.02 -2.78
C ASP A 103 2.79 -3.76 -3.57
N SER A 104 3.43 -4.81 -4.11
CA SER A 104 4.60 -4.68 -4.99
C SER A 104 4.26 -3.95 -6.29
N ILE A 105 3.13 -4.30 -6.94
CA ILE A 105 2.67 -3.62 -8.16
C ILE A 105 2.43 -2.13 -7.87
N ILE A 106 1.67 -1.82 -6.82
CA ILE A 106 1.41 -0.43 -6.44
C ILE A 106 2.71 0.31 -6.11
N SER A 107 3.66 -0.33 -5.43
CA SER A 107 4.98 0.26 -5.14
C SER A 107 5.75 0.58 -6.43
N ILE A 108 5.76 -0.31 -7.43
CA ILE A 108 6.44 -0.05 -8.71
C ILE A 108 5.77 1.12 -9.46
N LEU A 109 4.45 1.22 -9.40
CA LEU A 109 3.72 2.35 -10.00
C LEU A 109 4.06 3.67 -9.28
N TRP A 110 4.12 3.68 -7.95
CA TRP A 110 4.56 4.85 -7.19
C TRP A 110 6.02 5.21 -7.45
N LEU A 111 6.90 4.22 -7.61
CA LEU A 111 8.29 4.43 -8.00
C LEU A 111 8.40 5.07 -9.38
N THR A 112 7.55 4.64 -10.32
CA THR A 112 7.47 5.22 -11.66
C THR A 112 6.99 6.67 -11.60
N LEU A 113 5.93 6.95 -10.81
CA LEU A 113 5.42 8.30 -10.59
C LEU A 113 6.50 9.21 -9.99
N PHE A 114 7.13 8.78 -8.90
CA PHE A 114 8.23 9.48 -8.25
C PHE A 114 9.40 9.71 -9.22
N GLY A 115 9.73 8.73 -10.06
CA GLY A 115 10.78 8.88 -11.07
C GLY A 115 10.47 9.97 -12.10
N ILE A 116 9.22 10.05 -12.57
CA ILE A 116 8.76 11.09 -13.52
C ILE A 116 8.85 12.47 -12.89
N PHE A 117 8.19 12.68 -11.75
CA PHE A 117 8.12 14.00 -11.12
C PHE A 117 9.44 14.38 -10.43
N GLY A 118 10.15 13.41 -9.85
CA GLY A 118 11.46 13.61 -9.26
C GLY A 118 12.49 14.13 -10.26
N LYS A 119 12.54 13.55 -11.47
CA LYS A 119 13.41 14.03 -12.55
C LYS A 119 13.08 15.46 -12.99
N ILE A 120 11.80 15.83 -13.01
CA ILE A 120 11.34 17.14 -13.49
C ILE A 120 11.55 18.23 -12.44
N TYR A 121 11.30 17.94 -11.16
CA TYR A 121 11.15 18.98 -10.14
C TYR A 121 12.27 19.02 -9.09
N ILE A 122 13.00 17.92 -8.81
CA ILE A 122 14.05 17.94 -7.78
C ILE A 122 15.19 18.88 -8.16
N THR A 123 15.63 18.83 -9.42
CA THR A 123 16.77 19.62 -9.92
C THR A 123 16.37 20.98 -10.46
N LYS A 124 15.07 21.24 -10.67
CA LYS A 124 14.59 22.50 -11.23
C LYS A 124 14.75 23.62 -10.21
N HIS A 125 15.40 24.71 -10.62
CA HIS A 125 15.45 25.92 -9.81
C HIS A 125 14.04 26.51 -9.71
N ALA A 126 13.61 26.85 -8.49
CA ALA A 126 12.31 27.44 -8.23
C ALA A 126 12.57 28.86 -7.70
N PRO A 127 12.49 29.90 -8.55
CA PRO A 127 12.64 31.28 -8.12
C PRO A 127 11.60 31.62 -7.04
N GLU A 128 11.93 32.52 -6.13
CA GLU A 128 10.98 33.04 -5.15
C GLU A 128 9.77 33.67 -5.88
N GLY A 129 8.59 33.06 -5.70
CA GLY A 129 7.35 33.46 -6.37
C GLY A 129 6.75 32.42 -7.32
N ASP A 130 7.49 31.39 -7.75
CA ASP A 130 6.93 30.28 -8.55
C ASP A 130 6.24 29.25 -7.65
N VAL A 131 5.04 29.61 -7.20
CA VAL A 131 4.21 28.80 -6.30
C VAL A 131 3.91 27.42 -6.89
N ASP A 132 3.71 27.32 -8.21
CA ASP A 132 3.42 26.05 -8.88
C ASP A 132 4.62 25.09 -8.85
N THR A 133 5.83 25.58 -9.13
CA THR A 133 7.04 24.74 -9.04
C THR A 133 7.35 24.36 -7.59
N ILE A 134 7.14 25.25 -6.62
CA ILE A 134 7.34 24.95 -5.19
C ILE A 134 6.34 23.88 -4.73
N ARG A 135 5.06 24.00 -5.10
CA ARG A 135 4.03 22.99 -4.82
C ARG A 135 4.43 21.62 -5.39
N MET A 136 4.88 21.57 -6.64
CA MET A 136 5.30 20.32 -7.30
C MET A 136 6.54 19.69 -6.65
N LYS A 137 7.45 20.49 -6.09
CA LYS A 137 8.56 19.94 -5.30
C LYS A 137 8.07 19.24 -4.04
N HIS A 138 7.07 19.80 -3.35
CA HIS A 138 6.48 19.17 -2.18
C HIS A 138 5.69 17.91 -2.55
N SER A 139 4.97 17.91 -3.68
CA SER A 139 4.22 16.72 -4.13
C SER A 139 5.15 15.53 -4.40
N VAL A 140 6.35 15.75 -4.95
CA VAL A 140 7.36 14.69 -5.13
C VAL A 140 7.72 14.01 -3.81
N TRP A 141 7.83 14.76 -2.71
CA TRP A 141 8.12 14.18 -1.39
C TRP A 141 6.92 13.40 -0.84
N VAL A 142 5.70 13.84 -1.12
CA VAL A 142 4.48 13.09 -0.80
C VAL A 142 4.43 11.77 -1.58
N ASP A 143 4.78 11.80 -2.87
CA ASP A 143 4.86 10.59 -3.71
C ASP A 143 5.89 9.60 -3.15
N LEU A 144 7.07 10.08 -2.74
CA LEU A 144 8.12 9.27 -2.13
C LEU A 144 7.70 8.69 -0.76
N ALA A 145 7.02 9.48 0.07
CA ALA A 145 6.50 9.01 1.35
C ALA A 145 5.48 7.88 1.14
N ASN A 146 4.55 8.04 0.20
CA ASN A 146 3.56 7.01 -0.08
C ASN A 146 4.20 5.75 -0.68
N LEU A 147 5.16 5.92 -1.59
CA LEU A 147 5.99 4.83 -2.12
C LEU A 147 6.64 4.02 -1.00
N ALA A 148 7.26 4.70 -0.03
CA ALA A 148 7.93 4.05 1.09
C ALA A 148 6.94 3.23 1.93
N LEU A 149 5.73 3.74 2.18
CA LEU A 149 4.68 3.01 2.90
C LEU A 149 4.22 1.76 2.14
N TRP A 150 3.94 1.87 0.85
CA TRP A 150 3.54 0.71 0.01
C TRP A 150 4.64 -0.35 -0.06
N THR A 151 5.91 0.09 -0.14
CA THR A 151 7.06 -0.81 -0.15
C THR A 151 7.20 -1.50 1.21
N ALA A 152 6.98 -0.78 2.31
CA ALA A 152 7.02 -1.35 3.66
C ALA A 152 5.93 -2.42 3.86
N THR A 153 4.70 -2.18 3.37
CA THR A 153 3.62 -3.19 3.45
C THR A 153 3.88 -4.39 2.54
N ALA A 154 4.46 -4.18 1.36
CA ALA A 154 4.92 -5.26 0.47
C ALA A 154 5.98 -6.12 1.17
N ALA A 155 7.04 -5.49 1.72
CA ALA A 155 8.10 -6.20 2.44
C ALA A 155 7.54 -6.99 3.64
N TRP A 156 6.62 -6.40 4.39
CA TRP A 156 5.96 -7.07 5.51
C TRP A 156 5.13 -8.28 5.07
N ALA A 157 4.36 -8.17 3.98
CA ALA A 157 3.63 -9.29 3.40
C ALA A 157 4.58 -10.40 2.92
N GLY A 158 5.71 -10.04 2.32
CA GLY A 158 6.76 -10.97 1.89
C GLY A 158 7.38 -11.74 3.05
N VAL A 159 7.73 -11.06 4.14
CA VAL A 159 8.26 -11.71 5.36
C VAL A 159 7.24 -12.69 5.95
N ARG A 160 5.95 -12.32 6.01
CA ARG A 160 4.89 -13.20 6.53
C ARG A 160 4.64 -14.41 5.64
N TRP A 161 4.66 -14.22 4.32
CA TRP A 161 4.53 -15.32 3.36
C TRP A 161 5.70 -16.31 3.48
N TRP A 162 6.94 -15.81 3.52
CA TRP A 162 8.14 -16.64 3.67
C TRP A 162 8.13 -17.46 4.96
N LYS A 163 7.75 -16.85 6.09
CA LYS A 163 7.60 -17.54 7.37
C LYS A 163 6.51 -18.62 7.33
N SER A 164 5.38 -18.34 6.68
CA SER A 164 4.29 -19.31 6.53
C SER A 164 4.72 -20.52 5.70
N GLY A 165 5.48 -20.30 4.62
CA GLY A 165 6.03 -21.37 3.79
C GLY A 165 7.10 -22.21 4.50
N LYS A 166 7.89 -21.62 5.41
CA LYS A 166 8.84 -22.38 6.25
C LYS A 166 8.11 -23.28 7.26
N GLY A 167 7.05 -22.79 7.90
CA GLY A 167 6.25 -23.57 8.86
C GLY A 167 5.56 -24.77 8.21
N ARG A 168 5.02 -24.61 7.00
CA ARG A 168 4.35 -25.71 6.28
C ARG A 168 5.33 -26.84 5.92
N ARG A 169 6.53 -26.51 5.46
CA ARG A 169 7.59 -27.49 5.13
C ARG A 169 8.11 -28.23 6.37
N ALA A 170 8.14 -27.59 7.54
CA ALA A 170 8.55 -28.23 8.78
C ALA A 170 7.51 -29.25 9.26
N ALA A 171 6.22 -28.90 9.22
CA ALA A 171 5.14 -29.80 9.60
C ALA A 171 5.00 -31.02 8.67
N GLU A 172 5.24 -30.84 7.37
CA GLU A 172 5.28 -31.93 6.39
C GLU A 172 6.40 -32.92 6.72
N LYS A 173 7.60 -32.41 7.04
CA LYS A 173 8.75 -33.22 7.45
C LYS A 173 8.53 -33.97 8.78
N GLU A 174 7.84 -33.37 9.74
CA GLU A 174 7.48 -34.04 11.01
C GLU A 174 6.44 -35.15 10.80
N SER A 175 5.48 -34.95 9.89
CA SER A 175 4.49 -35.98 9.52
C SER A 175 5.15 -37.20 8.87
N GLU A 176 6.08 -37.00 7.95
CA GLU A 176 6.81 -38.09 7.28
C GLU A 176 7.68 -38.90 8.26
N MET A 177 8.25 -38.27 9.29
CA MET A 177 9.05 -38.96 10.31
C MET A 177 8.21 -39.67 11.38
N GLY A 178 6.94 -39.29 11.56
CA GLY A 178 6.03 -39.93 12.52
C GLY A 178 5.34 -41.19 11.97
N GLU A 179 5.41 -41.40 10.65
CA GLU A 179 4.85 -42.58 9.97
C GLU A 179 5.87 -43.73 9.76
N VAL A 180 7.12 -43.58 10.24
CA VAL A 180 8.19 -44.61 10.20
C VAL A 180 8.43 -45.29 11.54
#